data_AF-A0A2V5T0M6-F1
#
_entry.id   AF-A0A2V5T0M6-F1
#
_cell.length_a   1.000
_cell.length_b   1.000
_cell.length_c   1.000
_cell.angle_alpha   90.00
_cell.angle_beta   90.00
_cell.angle_gamma   90.00
#
_symmetry.space_group_name_H-M   'P 1'
#
loop_
_entity.id
_entity.type
_entity.pdbx_description
1 polymer ?
#
loop_
_entity_poly.entity_id
_entity_poly.type
_entity_poly.pdbx_seq_one_letter_code
_entity_poly.pdbx_strand_id
1 'polypeptide(L)' 'MKYWEIIANNLSKAGWSWGCAAAVDSRGRTIFVADAHRNGQGFIVRADEKLTAFIELRVVTRGRSGFIQTV' A
#
# COMPACT_ATOMS: atom_id res chain seq x y z
N MET A 1 13.16 14.46 -1.90
CA MET A 1 12.29 13.69 -0.99
C MET A 1 11.52 12.68 -1.81
N LYS A 2 11.58 11.38 -1.49
CA LYS A 2 10.74 10.41 -2.19
C LYS A 2 9.38 10.39 -1.49
N TYR A 3 8.31 10.78 -2.18
CA TYR A 3 6.97 10.97 -1.60
C TYR A 3 6.43 9.74 -0.85
N TRP A 4 6.80 8.53 -1.29
CA TRP A 4 6.42 7.28 -0.63
C TRP A 4 7.05 7.11 0.78
N GLU A 5 8.22 7.70 1.05
CA GLU A 5 8.85 7.68 2.38
C GLU A 5 8.02 8.49 3.39
N ILE A 6 7.43 9.59 2.94
CA ILE A 6 6.53 10.42 3.76
C ILE A 6 5.26 9.62 4.11
N ILE A 7 4.73 8.85 3.15
CA ILE A 7 3.55 8.02 3.38
C ILE A 7 3.86 6.88 4.35
N ALA A 8 4.94 6.13 4.10
CA ALA A 8 5.46 5.10 4.98
C ALA A 8 5.63 5.59 6.42
N ASN A 9 6.27 6.74 6.61
CA ASN A 9 6.44 7.35 7.92
C ASN A 9 5.10 7.71 8.59
N ASN A 10 4.12 8.20 7.82
CA ASN A 10 2.79 8.49 8.35
C ASN A 10 2.03 7.23 8.78
N LEU A 11 2.20 6.11 8.06
CA LEU A 11 1.64 4.81 8.43
C LEU A 11 2.22 4.33 9.76
N SER A 12 3.56 4.37 9.90
CA SER A 12 4.25 4.03 11.15
C SER A 12 3.80 4.90 12.32
N LYS A 13 3.68 6.23 12.12
CA LYS A 13 3.17 7.16 13.14
C LYS A 13 1.71 6.89 13.55
N ALA A 14 0.90 6.37 12.64
CA ALA A 14 -0.48 5.98 12.92
C ALA A 14 -0.60 4.57 13.54
N GLY A 15 0.52 3.91 13.85
CA GLY A 15 0.57 2.60 14.47
C GLY A 15 0.36 1.43 13.49
N TRP A 16 0.53 1.66 12.19
CA TRP A 16 0.53 0.61 11.18
C TRP A 16 1.94 0.07 10.97
N SER A 17 2.07 -1.26 11.00
CA SER A 17 3.18 -1.95 10.35
C SER A 17 2.89 -2.01 8.85
N TRP A 18 3.91 -1.86 8.00
CA TRP A 18 3.72 -1.83 6.56
C TRP A 18 4.85 -2.53 5.80
N GLY A 19 4.53 -3.02 4.61
CA GLY A 19 5.46 -3.65 3.68
C GLY A 19 5.22 -3.19 2.24
N CYS A 20 6.24 -3.34 1.39
CA CYS A 20 6.09 -3.15 -0.04
C CYS A 20 7.01 -4.10 -0.82
N ALA A 21 6.43 -4.82 -1.76
CA ALA A 21 7.13 -5.71 -2.68
C ALA A 21 6.86 -5.30 -4.14
N ALA A 22 7.81 -5.59 -5.02
CA ALA A 22 7.63 -5.52 -6.46
C ALA A 22 7.56 -6.94 -7.02
N ALA A 23 6.62 -7.19 -7.91
CA ALA A 23 6.51 -8.44 -8.65
C ALA A 23 6.40 -8.12 -10.14
N VAL A 24 6.82 -9.05 -10.99
CA VAL A 24 6.67 -8.93 -12.45
C VAL A 24 5.50 -9.83 -12.86
N ASP A 25 4.52 -9.28 -13.58
CA ASP A 25 3.39 -10.04 -14.10
C ASP A 25 3.78 -10.88 -15.34
N SER A 26 2.88 -11.73 -15.81
CA SER A 26 3.11 -12.58 -16.99
C SER A 26 3.31 -11.80 -18.30
N ARG A 27 3.07 -10.49 -18.30
CA ARG A 27 3.26 -9.57 -19.42
C ARG A 27 4.53 -8.73 -19.27
N GLY A 28 5.37 -9.02 -18.27
CA GLY A 28 6.60 -8.29 -18.01
C GLY A 28 6.42 -6.93 -17.33
N ARG A 29 5.22 -6.62 -16.81
CA ARG A 29 4.96 -5.36 -16.11
C ARG A 29 5.31 -5.51 -14.64
N THR A 30 6.02 -4.53 -14.10
CA THR A 30 6.27 -4.45 -12.66
C THR A 30 5.01 -3.96 -11.96
N ILE A 31 4.46 -4.78 -11.08
CA ILE A 31 3.40 -4.42 -10.15
C ILE A 31 3.99 -4.23 -8.76
N PHE A 32 3.50 -3.24 -8.04
CA PHE A 32 3.86 -2.99 -6.66
C PHE A 32 2.71 -3.41 -5.75
N VAL A 33 3.04 -4.22 -4.76
CA VAL A 33 2.13 -4.63 -3.69
C VAL A 33 2.55 -3.89 -2.43
N ALA A 34 1.65 -3.12 -1.84
CA ALA A 34 1.86 -2.44 -0.57
C ALA A 34 0.84 -2.98 0.45
N ASP A 35 1.31 -3.35 1.63
CA ASP A 35 0.46 -3.87 2.70
C ASP A 35 0.60 -3.03 3.98
N ALA A 36 -0.47 -3.00 4.77
CA ALA A 36 -0.46 -2.43 6.10
C ALA A 36 -1.25 -3.32 7.06
N HIS A 37 -0.69 -3.57 8.24
CA HIS A 37 -1.31 -4.36 9.30
C HIS A 37 -1.33 -3.61 10.63
N ARG A 38 -2.45 -3.69 11.36
CA ARG A 38 -2.61 -3.19 12.73
C ARG A 38 -3.73 -3.92 13.46
N ASN A 39 -3.46 -4.50 14.63
CA ASN A 39 -4.46 -5.07 15.54
C ASN A 39 -5.50 -6.00 14.87
N GLY A 40 -5.05 -6.92 14.01
CA GLY A 40 -5.93 -7.85 13.30
C GLY A 40 -6.64 -7.25 12.07
N GLN A 41 -6.42 -5.97 11.78
CA GLN A 41 -6.82 -5.34 10.51
C GLN A 41 -5.65 -5.35 9.54
N GLY A 42 -5.91 -5.74 8.29
CA GLY A 42 -4.92 -5.76 7.22
C GLY A 42 -5.48 -5.15 5.94
N PHE A 43 -4.65 -4.41 5.22
CA PHE A 43 -4.94 -3.89 3.89
C PHE A 43 -3.82 -4.29 2.94
N ILE A 44 -4.18 -4.62 1.71
CA ILE A 44 -3.24 -4.92 0.62
C ILE A 44 -3.71 -4.13 -0.59
N VAL A 45 -2.79 -3.40 -1.21
CA VAL A 45 -3.01 -2.61 -2.42
C VAL A 45 -2.04 -3.08 -3.50
N ARG A 46 -2.52 -3.13 -4.74
CA ARG A 46 -1.69 -3.41 -5.93
C ARG A 46 -1.80 -2.23 -6.90
N ALA A 47 -0.67 -1.79 -7.45
CA ALA A 47 -0.66 -0.77 -8.51
C ALA A 47 0.54 -0.96 -9.43
N ASP A 48 0.45 -0.50 -10.68
CA ASP A 48 1.57 -0.50 -11.64
C ASP A 48 2.72 0.44 -11.21
N GLU A 49 2.44 1.39 -10.29
CA GLU A 49 3.43 2.31 -9.74
C GLU A 49 3.53 2.22 -8.22
N LYS A 50 4.77 2.20 -7.69
CA LYS A 50 5.03 2.12 -6.24
C LYS A 50 4.34 3.25 -5.48
N LEU A 51 4.42 4.46 -6.01
CA LEU A 51 3.87 5.64 -5.36
C LEU A 51 2.35 5.54 -5.22
N THR A 52 1.68 5.11 -6.30
CA THR A 52 0.24 4.90 -6.35
C THR A 52 -0.20 3.84 -5.33
N ALA A 53 0.55 2.73 -5.22
CA ALA A 53 0.26 1.71 -4.21
C ALA A 53 0.29 2.29 -2.77
N PHE A 54 1.23 3.18 -2.47
CA PHE A 54 1.29 3.84 -1.15
C PHE A 54 0.18 4.88 -0.94
N ILE A 55 -0.17 5.65 -1.97
CA ILE A 55 -1.26 6.64 -1.87
C ILE A 55 -2.57 5.95 -1.56
N GLU A 56 -2.91 4.91 -2.31
CA GLU A 56 -4.11 4.09 -2.09
C GLU A 56 -4.08 3.42 -0.71
N LEU A 57 -2.94 2.86 -0.30
CA LEU A 57 -2.79 2.26 1.03
C LEU A 57 -3.03 3.28 2.17
N ARG A 58 -2.60 4.53 1.98
CA ARG A 58 -2.86 5.63 2.92
C ARG A 58 -4.33 6.02 2.96
N VAL A 59 -5.05 5.93 1.84
CA VAL A 59 -6.48 6.23 1.76
C VAL A 59 -7.27 5.15 2.51
N VAL A 60 -7.03 3.87 2.22
CA VAL A 60 -7.77 2.75 2.86
C VAL A 60 -7.50 2.64 4.36
N THR A 61 -6.31 3.00 4.82
CA THR A 61 -5.97 3.05 6.25
C THR A 61 -6.59 4.24 6.99
N ARG A 62 -7.06 5.26 6.26
CA ARG A 62 -7.68 6.50 6.82
C ARG A 62 -9.19 6.55 6.71
N GLY A 63 -9.79 5.94 5.68
CA GLY A 63 -11.23 5.84 5.51
C GLY A 63 -11.69 4.39 5.60
N ARG A 64 -12.52 4.04 6.60
CA ARG A 64 -13.32 2.80 6.54
C ARG A 64 -14.34 2.94 5.40
N SER A 65 -13.97 2.62 4.16
CA SER A 65 -14.82 2.15 3.06
C SER A 65 -14.17 2.36 1.69
N GLY A 66 -14.13 1.29 0.88
CA GLY A 66 -14.39 1.39 -0.56
C GLY A 66 -13.21 1.63 -1.51
N PHE A 67 -12.30 0.68 -1.65
CA PHE A 67 -11.93 0.06 -2.94
C PHE A 67 -10.96 -1.10 -2.63
N ILE A 68 -11.53 -2.24 -2.22
CA ILE A 68 -10.80 -3.50 -2.18
C ILE A 68 -10.77 -4.05 -3.59
N GLN A 69 -9.71 -3.78 -4.34
CA GLN A 69 -9.36 -4.65 -5.45
C GLN A 69 -8.68 -5.89 -4.85
N THR A 70 -9.52 -6.81 -4.36
CA THR A 70 -9.09 -8.16 -3.99
C THR A 70 -8.98 -8.96 -5.29
N VAL A 71 -7.74 -9.35 -5.58
CA VAL A 71 -7.20 -10.24 -6.63
C VAL A 71 -8.04 -10.53 -7.88
#